data_AF-A0A842SP44-F1
#
_entry.id   AF-A0A842SP44-F1
#
_cell.length_a   1.000
_cell.length_b   1.000
_cell.length_c   1.000
_cell.angle_alpha   90.00
_cell.angle_beta   90.00
_cell.angle_gamma   90.00
#
_symmetry.space_group_name_H-M   'P 1'
#
loop_
_entity.id
_entity.type
_entity.pdbx_description
1 polymer ?
#
loop_
_entity_poly.entity_id
_entity_poly.type
_entity_poly.pdbx_seq_one_letter_code
_entity_poly.pdbx_strand_id
1 'polypeptide(L)' 'MSNLNCGSCDFREKCYLIRMVDESDAQYKNGNIDGLLRSSEILRLHENHLAELRKDIALKLADLTEIY' A
#
# COMPACT_ATOMS: atom_id res chain seq x y z
N MET A 1 12.31 -10.36 -9.20
CA MET A 1 10.97 -10.26 -8.57
C MET A 1 11.17 -9.78 -7.15
N SER A 2 10.97 -8.50 -6.88
CA SER A 2 11.11 -7.92 -5.55
C SER A 2 9.92 -8.35 -4.69
N ASN A 3 10.13 -9.38 -3.87
CA ASN A 3 9.23 -9.75 -2.78
C ASN A 3 9.24 -8.63 -1.73
N LEU A 4 8.39 -7.62 -1.92
CA LEU A 4 8.01 -6.67 -0.87
C LEU A 4 7.12 -7.41 0.14
N ASN A 5 7.71 -8.35 0.87
CA ASN A 5 7.02 -8.98 1.99
C ASN A 5 7.02 -7.96 3.13
N CYS A 6 5.86 -7.41 3.46
CA CYS A 6 5.74 -6.49 4.59
C CYS A 6 6.29 -7.11 5.89
N GLY A 7 6.30 -8.44 6.00
CA GLY A 7 6.88 -9.18 7.14
C GLY A 7 8.39 -8.99 7.34
N SER A 8 9.14 -8.55 6.34
CA SER A 8 10.59 -8.30 6.43
C SER A 8 10.94 -6.81 6.31
N CYS A 9 9.98 -5.90 6.50
CA CYS A 9 10.21 -4.46 6.45
C CYS A 9 10.58 -3.93 7.83
N ASP A 10 11.78 -3.33 7.98
CA ASP A 10 12.25 -2.75 9.25
C ASP A 10 11.36 -1.61 9.77
N PHE A 11 10.56 -1.01 8.89
CA PHE A 11 9.60 0.05 9.22
C PHE A 11 8.17 -0.47 9.38
N ARG A 12 7.95 -1.79 9.34
CA ARG A 12 6.61 -2.41 9.38
C ARG A 12 5.77 -1.90 10.55
N GLU A 13 6.34 -1.86 11.75
CA GLU A 13 5.63 -1.43 12.97
C GLU A 13 5.26 0.06 12.96
N LYS A 14 5.99 0.87 12.19
CA LYS A 14 5.70 2.31 11.99
C LYS A 14 4.84 2.55 10.75
N CYS A 15 4.56 1.51 9.97
CA CYS A 15 3.75 1.61 8.76
C CYS A 15 2.28 1.79 9.18
N TYR A 16 1.78 3.02 9.01
CA TYR A 16 0.39 3.37 9.27
C TYR A 16 -0.60 2.44 8.55
N LEU A 17 -0.25 1.98 7.35
CA LEU A 17 -1.08 1.04 6.61
C LEU A 17 -1.22 -0.30 7.32
N ILE A 18 -0.10 -0.92 7.70
CA ILE A 18 -0.13 -2.24 8.35
C ILE A 18 -0.96 -2.16 9.61
N ARG A 19 -0.83 -1.07 10.38
CA ARG A 19 -1.67 -0.84 11.55
C ARG A 19 -3.16 -0.79 11.20
N MET A 20 -3.55 -0.04 10.16
CA MET A 20 -4.96 0.03 9.73
C MET A 20 -5.49 -1.31 9.22
N VAL A 21 -4.67 -2.08 8.50
CA VAL A 21 -5.03 -3.42 8.01
C VAL A 21 -5.21 -4.38 9.20
N ASP A 22 -4.27 -4.38 10.15
CA ASP A 22 -4.33 -5.24 11.35
C ASP A 22 -5.55 -4.87 12.23
N GLU A 23 -5.88 -3.58 12.39
CA GLU A 23 -7.08 -3.11 13.09
C GLU A 23 -8.37 -3.57 12.37
N SER A 24 -8.40 -3.49 11.05
CA SER A 24 -9.56 -3.88 10.24
C SER A 24 -9.78 -5.40 10.22
N ASP A 25 -8.69 -6.18 10.17
CA ASP A 25 -8.71 -7.64 10.31
C ASP A 25 -9.18 -8.07 11.71
N ALA A 26 -8.73 -7.39 12.78
CA ALA A 26 -9.21 -7.63 14.13
C ALA A 26 -10.73 -7.38 14.27
N GLN A 27 -11.25 -6.31 13.64
CA GLN A 27 -12.68 -6.04 13.61
C GLN A 27 -13.45 -7.16 12.88
N TYR A 28 -12.95 -7.61 11.73
CA TYR A 28 -13.56 -8.72 10.99
C TYR A 28 -13.57 -10.03 11.78
N LYS A 29 -12.45 -10.39 12.41
CA LYS A 29 -12.33 -11.58 13.27
C LYS A 29 -13.27 -11.53 14.48
N ASN A 30 -13.63 -10.34 14.95
CA ASN A 30 -14.62 -10.12 16.00
C ASN A 30 -16.08 -10.13 15.49
N GLY A 31 -16.31 -10.53 14.23
CA GLY A 31 -17.64 -10.63 13.63
C GLY A 31 -18.17 -9.32 13.04
N ASN A 32 -17.36 -8.26 12.97
CA ASN A 32 -17.75 -6.99 12.36
C ASN A 32 -17.37 -6.95 10.87
N ILE A 33 -18.35 -7.06 9.98
CA ILE A 33 -18.14 -7.03 8.52
C ILE A 33 -17.58 -5.68 8.02
N ASP A 34 -17.77 -4.60 8.78
CA ASP A 34 -17.18 -3.30 8.45
C ASP A 34 -15.65 -3.35 8.46
N GLY A 35 -15.05 -4.27 9.24
CA GLY A 35 -13.63 -4.54 9.21
C GLY A 35 -13.16 -5.03 7.84
N LEU A 36 -13.93 -5.90 7.19
CA LEU A 36 -13.62 -6.38 5.84
C LEU A 36 -13.74 -5.25 4.80
N LEU A 37 -14.79 -4.44 4.90
CA LEU A 37 -15.01 -3.28 4.01
C LEU A 37 -13.87 -2.26 4.14
N ARG A 38 -13.44 -1.97 5.37
CA ARG A 38 -12.30 -1.07 5.64
C ARG A 38 -11.00 -1.63 5.05
N SER A 39 -10.71 -2.91 5.26
CA SER A 39 -9.54 -3.56 4.64
C SER A 39 -9.56 -3.46 3.11
N SER A 40 -10.72 -3.66 2.48
CA SER A 40 -10.87 -3.53 1.03
C SER A 40 -10.60 -2.11 0.54
N GLU A 41 -11.11 -1.10 1.25
CA GLU A 41 -10.90 0.30 0.88
C GLU A 41 -9.44 0.73 1.06
N ILE A 42 -8.80 0.26 2.14
CA ILE A 42 -7.39 0.50 2.41
C ILE A 42 -6.51 -0.04 1.26
N LEU A 43 -6.77 -1.28 0.81
CA LEU A 43 -6.06 -1.89 -0.31
C LEU A 43 -6.26 -1.09 -1.60
N ARG A 44 -7.50 -0.69 -1.91
CA ARG A 44 -7.84 0.11 -3.09
C ARG A 44 -7.09 1.44 -3.12
N LEU A 45 -7.05 2.17 -2.01
CA LEU A 45 -6.33 3.44 -1.90
C LEU A 45 -4.82 3.26 -2.12
N HIS A 46 -4.27 2.14 -1.66
CA HIS A 46 -2.86 1.83 -1.87
C HIS A 46 -2.50 1.44 -3.29
N GLU A 47 -3.34 0.66 -3.96
CA GLU A 47 -3.16 0.36 -5.37
C GLU A 47 -3.18 1.64 -6.22
N ASN A 48 -4.09 2.57 -5.91
CA ASN A 48 -4.14 3.87 -6.58
C ASN A 48 -2.86 4.68 -6.34
N HIS A 49 -2.40 4.77 -5.10
CA HIS A 49 -1.17 5.51 -4.78
C HIS A 49 0.07 4.90 -5.46
N LEU A 50 0.16 3.57 -5.52
CA LEU A 50 1.23 2.88 -6.26
C LEU A 50 1.16 3.16 -7.76
N ALA A 51 -0.04 3.24 -8.34
CA ALA A 51 -0.22 3.60 -9.74
C ALA A 51 0.24 5.05 -10.03
N GLU A 52 -0.08 5.99 -9.15
CA GLU A 52 0.40 7.38 -9.22
C GLU A 52 1.93 7.45 -9.13
N LEU A 53 2.54 6.78 -8.14
CA LEU A 53 4.00 6.74 -8.00
C LEU A 53 4.69 6.15 -9.24
N ARG A 54 4.12 5.09 -9.83
CA ARG A 54 4.64 4.51 -11.07
C ARG A 54 4.57 5.49 -12.24
N LYS A 55 3.49 6.28 -12.33
CA LYS A 55 3.34 7.33 -13.34
C LYS A 55 4.38 8.44 -13.13
N ASP A 56 4.58 8.89 -11.90
CA ASP A 56 5.57 9.92 -11.58
C ASP A 56 7.00 9.47 -11.90
N ILE A 57 7.33 8.20 -11.59
CA ILE A 57 8.61 7.61 -11.97
C ILE A 57 8.77 7.59 -13.49
N ALA A 58 7.75 7.16 -14.23
CA ALA A 58 7.80 7.12 -15.70
C ALA A 58 8.03 8.51 -16.31
N LEU A 59 7.36 9.55 -15.80
CA LEU A 59 7.56 10.94 -16.23
C LEU A 59 8.99 11.42 -15.94
N LYS A 60 9.48 11.20 -14.72
CA LYS A 60 10.86 11.58 -14.36
C LYS A 60 11.91 10.85 -15.20
N LEU A 61 11.68 9.59 -15.55
CA LEU A 61 12.58 8.84 -16.42
C LEU A 61 12.53 9.36 -17.86
N ALA A 62 11.35 9.74 -18.37
CA ALA A 62 11.22 10.36 -19.69
C ALA A 62 11.99 11.68 -19.77
N ASP A 63 11.84 12.56 -18.77
CA ASP A 63 12.59 13.81 -18.66
C ASP A 63 14.11 13.57 -18.67
N LEU A 64 14.58 12.53 -17.96
CA LEU A 64 16.00 12.18 -17.94
C LEU A 64 16.50 11.65 -19.29
N THR A 65 15.66 10.94 -20.06
CA THR A 65 16.04 10.44 -21.39
C THR A 65 16.02 11.50 -22.48
N GLU A 66 15.30 12.61 -22.32
CA GLU A 66 15.33 13.72 -23.29
C GLU A 66 16.53 14.66 -23.08
N ILE A 67 17.22 14.55 -21.94
CA ILE A 67 18.42 15.33 -21.61
C ILE A 67 19.71 14.69 -22.16
N TYR A 68 19.69 13.41 -22.55
CA TYR A 68 20.82 12.66 -23.13
C TYR A 68 20.59 12.32 -24.60
#